data_AF-A0A9D5PVU3-F1
#
_entry.id   AF-A0A9D5PVU3-F1
#
_cell.length_a   1.000
_cell.length_b   1.000
_cell.length_c   1.000
_cell.angle_alpha   90.00
_cell.angle_beta   90.00
_cell.angle_gamma   90.00
#
_symmetry.space_group_name_H-M   'P 1'
#
loop_
_entity.id
_entity.type
_entity.pdbx_description
1 polymer ?
#
loop_
_entity_poly.entity_id
_entity_poly.type
_entity_poly.pdbx_seq_one_letter_code
_entity_poly.pdbx_strand_id
1 'polypeptide(L)'
;RFLWNEEMGAYYPYFVRERRLGDCLMASAFYPLRMGIAPADRRQRMLTLMRSQAHFGWDTLPLTSVSKLDAAFTATTGQYQGNASWSGSVWTLINEMVVRGLCDCGEHALAAELAWKTLRAFRGNCAEFLHPFDGSGHGVKRYGWTASQYLELLIEVIFGIDYNAAERCVTITPHIPAELAAETLTLHGLQLEKGISLDITVEGGRVSAAVSDPGVKCILHGNSAV
;
A
#
# COMPACT_ATOMS: atom_id res chain seq x y z
N ARG A 1 22.39 -10.28 4.59
CA ARG A 1 22.82 -11.48 5.35
C ARG A 1 22.25 -11.51 6.77
N PHE A 2 22.46 -10.47 7.59
CA PHE A 2 22.14 -10.51 9.03
C PHE A 2 20.66 -10.43 9.40
N LEU A 3 19.79 -9.93 8.51
CA LEU A 3 18.37 -9.71 8.80
C LEU A 3 17.48 -10.91 8.44
N TRP A 4 17.94 -11.84 7.59
CA TRP A 4 17.08 -12.93 7.10
C TRP A 4 17.14 -14.12 8.05
N ASN A 5 15.97 -14.59 8.48
CA ASN A 5 15.82 -15.83 9.22
C ASN A 5 15.36 -16.94 8.26
N GLU A 6 16.21 -17.94 8.01
CA GLU A 6 15.91 -19.02 7.06
C GLU A 6 14.79 -19.96 7.54
N GLU A 7 14.64 -20.18 8.84
CA GLU A 7 13.60 -21.03 9.40
C GLU A 7 12.23 -20.35 9.29
N MET A 8 12.16 -19.09 9.73
CA MET A 8 10.92 -18.31 9.74
C MET A 8 10.54 -17.77 8.36
N GLY A 9 11.50 -17.65 7.44
CA GLY A 9 11.26 -17.17 6.08
C GLY A 9 10.90 -15.70 5.98
N ALA A 10 11.46 -14.88 6.87
CA ALA A 10 11.19 -13.45 6.92
C ALA A 10 12.43 -12.66 7.34
N TYR A 11 12.36 -11.35 7.12
CA TYR A 11 13.35 -10.41 7.62
C TYR A 11 12.98 -9.93 9.02
N TYR A 12 13.93 -9.99 9.94
CA TYR A 12 13.82 -9.54 11.33
C TYR A 12 14.84 -8.44 11.61
N PRO A 13 14.57 -7.53 12.56
CA PRO A 13 15.56 -6.58 13.02
C PRO A 13 16.78 -7.33 13.58
N TYR A 14 17.98 -6.78 13.39
CA TYR A 14 19.20 -7.32 13.97
C TYR A 14 19.73 -6.38 15.04
N PHE A 15 19.81 -6.88 16.26
CA PHE A 15 20.34 -6.13 17.40
C PHE A 15 21.86 -6.18 17.37
N VAL A 16 22.48 -5.06 16.98
CA VAL A 16 23.92 -4.99 16.69
C VAL A 16 24.79 -5.21 17.94
N ARG A 17 24.35 -4.74 19.11
CA ARG A 17 25.11 -4.90 20.37
C ARG A 17 25.12 -6.35 20.83
N GLU A 18 23.97 -7.00 20.76
CA GLU A 18 23.71 -8.38 21.19
C GLU A 18 24.08 -9.40 20.10
N ARG A 19 24.36 -8.92 18.88
CA ARG A 19 24.72 -9.71 17.70
C ARG A 19 23.72 -10.81 17.37
N ARG A 20 22.43 -10.56 17.61
CA ARG A 20 21.33 -11.52 17.36
C ARG A 20 20.19 -10.90 16.58
N LEU A 21 19.42 -11.76 15.92
CA LEU A 21 18.11 -11.37 15.40
C LEU A 21 17.15 -11.07 16.55
N GLY A 22 16.24 -10.14 16.30
CA GLY A 22 15.03 -9.99 17.08
C GLY A 22 14.05 -11.13 16.80
N ASP A 23 13.02 -11.19 17.62
CA ASP A 23 12.00 -12.23 17.67
C ASP A 23 10.61 -11.72 17.25
N CYS A 24 10.43 -10.41 17.07
CA CYS A 24 9.19 -9.81 16.62
C CYS A 24 9.04 -9.80 15.08
N LEU A 25 8.03 -10.51 14.57
CA LEU A 25 7.67 -10.53 13.16
C LEU A 25 6.78 -9.32 12.81
N MET A 26 7.41 -8.26 12.32
CA MET A 26 6.75 -7.02 11.87
C MET A 26 6.42 -7.05 10.39
N ALA A 27 5.41 -6.29 9.95
CA ALA A 27 5.11 -6.09 8.53
C ALA A 27 6.23 -5.37 7.76
N SER A 28 7.16 -4.70 8.45
CA SER A 28 8.39 -4.18 7.85
C SER A 28 9.28 -5.28 7.24
N ALA A 29 9.04 -6.55 7.56
CA ALA A 29 9.63 -7.70 6.89
C ALA A 29 9.38 -7.70 5.37
N PHE A 30 8.39 -6.96 4.87
CA PHE A 30 8.04 -6.85 3.45
C PHE A 30 8.68 -5.66 2.73
N TYR A 31 9.28 -4.70 3.45
CA TYR A 31 9.92 -3.52 2.85
C TYR A 31 11.09 -3.83 1.89
N PRO A 32 11.83 -4.96 2.03
CA PRO A 32 12.82 -5.36 1.04
C PRO A 32 12.28 -5.54 -0.39
N LEU A 33 10.95 -5.67 -0.58
CA LEU A 33 10.31 -5.67 -1.91
C LEU A 33 10.52 -4.31 -2.60
N ARG A 34 10.21 -3.22 -1.89
CA ARG A 34 10.37 -1.84 -2.40
C ARG A 34 11.82 -1.46 -2.65
N MET A 35 12.72 -1.98 -1.82
CA MET A 35 14.15 -1.71 -1.97
C MET A 35 14.80 -2.50 -3.11
N GLY A 36 14.11 -3.47 -3.70
CA GLY A 36 14.67 -4.34 -4.75
C GLY A 36 15.83 -5.23 -4.26
N ILE A 37 15.92 -5.48 -2.95
CA ILE A 37 17.05 -6.21 -2.33
C ILE A 37 16.71 -7.66 -1.95
N ALA A 38 15.45 -8.08 -2.09
CA ALA A 38 15.04 -9.45 -1.79
C ALA A 38 15.34 -10.39 -2.99
N PRO A 39 16.15 -11.45 -2.79
CA PRO A 39 16.30 -12.53 -3.77
C PRO A 39 14.95 -13.18 -4.13
N ALA A 40 14.87 -13.78 -5.32
CA ALA A 40 13.62 -14.32 -5.87
C ALA A 40 12.96 -15.41 -4.99
N ASP A 41 13.76 -16.31 -4.42
CA ASP A 41 13.29 -17.36 -3.50
C ASP A 41 12.70 -16.75 -2.21
N ARG A 42 13.33 -15.71 -1.68
CA ARG A 42 12.85 -14.99 -0.49
C ARG A 42 11.62 -14.16 -0.78
N ARG A 43 11.54 -13.52 -1.95
CA ARG A 43 10.36 -12.79 -2.41
C ARG A 43 9.13 -13.69 -2.36
N GLN A 44 9.21 -14.90 -2.91
CA GLN A 44 8.07 -15.81 -2.91
C GLN A 44 7.61 -16.17 -1.48
N ARG A 45 8.55 -16.39 -0.56
CA ARG A 45 8.25 -16.66 0.86
C ARG A 45 7.59 -15.45 1.53
N MET A 46 8.08 -14.24 1.26
CA MET A 46 7.49 -13.00 1.76
C MET A 46 6.06 -12.79 1.26
N LEU A 47 5.79 -13.01 -0.03
CA LEU A 47 4.44 -12.89 -0.61
C LEU A 47 3.46 -13.91 -0.02
N THR A 48 3.92 -15.14 0.24
CA THR A 48 3.10 -16.15 0.93
C THR A 48 2.81 -15.74 2.37
N LEU A 49 3.82 -15.27 3.11
CA LEU A 49 3.68 -14.86 4.50
C LEU A 49 2.75 -13.64 4.66
N MET A 50 2.90 -12.64 3.80
CA MET A 50 2.06 -11.43 3.79
C MET A 50 0.58 -11.75 3.66
N ARG A 51 0.25 -12.74 2.81
CA ARG A 51 -1.13 -13.18 2.57
C ARG A 51 -1.66 -14.15 3.62
N SER A 52 -0.91 -14.40 4.68
CA SER A 52 -1.37 -15.27 5.76
C SER A 52 -2.43 -14.57 6.59
N GLN A 53 -3.64 -15.12 6.61
CA GLN A 53 -4.71 -14.69 7.52
C GLN A 53 -4.32 -14.83 8.99
N ALA A 54 -3.56 -15.88 9.33
CA ALA A 54 -3.12 -16.14 10.68
C ALA A 54 -2.07 -15.12 11.16
N HIS A 55 -1.13 -14.71 10.30
CA HIS A 55 -0.12 -13.72 10.66
C HIS A 55 -0.62 -12.29 10.48
N PHE A 56 -1.06 -11.88 9.29
CA PHE A 56 -1.28 -10.46 8.98
C PHE A 56 -2.74 -10.11 8.67
N GLY A 57 -3.67 -11.06 8.80
CA GLY A 57 -5.11 -10.78 8.68
C GLY A 57 -5.60 -10.46 7.27
N TRP A 58 -4.86 -10.93 6.24
CA TRP A 58 -5.05 -10.62 4.82
C TRP A 58 -6.51 -10.66 4.34
N ASP A 59 -7.30 -11.64 4.77
CA ASP A 59 -8.67 -11.86 4.29
C ASP A 59 -9.69 -10.91 4.93
N THR A 60 -9.33 -10.24 6.03
CA THR A 60 -10.27 -9.47 6.87
C THR A 60 -10.06 -7.96 6.78
N LEU A 61 -8.85 -7.50 7.06
CA LEU A 61 -8.44 -6.10 7.06
C LEU A 61 -7.10 -5.99 6.33
N PRO A 62 -6.63 -4.77 6.00
CA PRO A 62 -5.25 -4.60 5.55
C PRO A 62 -4.25 -5.08 6.61
N LEU A 63 -2.98 -5.16 6.22
CA LEU A 63 -1.92 -5.74 7.04
C LEU A 63 -1.87 -5.10 8.43
N THR A 64 -1.85 -5.95 9.45
CA THR A 64 -1.46 -5.57 10.81
C THR A 64 0.02 -5.20 10.84
N SER A 65 0.40 -4.29 11.73
CA SER A 65 1.80 -3.86 11.90
C SER A 65 2.74 -4.97 12.38
N VAL A 66 2.21 -5.92 13.16
CA VAL A 66 2.90 -7.10 13.68
C VAL A 66 2.04 -8.34 13.42
N SER A 67 2.70 -9.49 13.25
CA SER A 67 2.04 -10.78 13.17
C SER A 67 1.11 -11.02 14.37
N LYS A 68 -0.14 -11.41 14.14
CA LYS A 68 -1.14 -11.74 15.17
C LYS A 68 -0.74 -12.94 16.05
N LEU A 69 0.23 -13.73 15.59
CA LEU A 69 0.81 -14.85 16.35
C LEU A 69 2.03 -14.44 17.18
N ASP A 70 2.48 -13.19 17.07
CA ASP A 70 3.64 -12.70 17.80
C ASP A 70 3.29 -12.37 19.26
N ALA A 71 4.21 -12.61 20.19
CA ALA A 71 4.02 -12.29 21.60
C ALA A 71 3.92 -10.77 21.85
N ALA A 72 4.48 -9.96 20.95
CA ALA A 72 4.37 -8.50 21.00
C ALA A 72 3.02 -7.99 20.48
N PHE A 73 2.14 -8.85 19.93
CA PHE A 73 0.90 -8.39 19.31
C PHE A 73 -0.04 -7.71 20.31
N THR A 74 -0.48 -6.49 19.99
CA THR A 74 -1.39 -5.70 20.82
C THR A 74 -2.52 -5.09 20.00
N ALA A 75 -3.74 -5.18 20.56
CA ALA A 75 -4.93 -4.54 20.03
C ALA A 75 -5.22 -3.26 20.84
N THR A 76 -4.67 -2.14 20.39
CA THR A 76 -4.80 -0.86 21.11
C THR A 76 -6.09 -0.15 20.77
N THR A 77 -6.75 0.40 21.80
CA THR A 77 -7.91 1.27 21.68
C THR A 77 -7.66 2.62 22.35
N GLY A 78 -8.37 3.65 21.91
CA GLY A 78 -8.29 4.99 22.47
C GLY A 78 -7.16 5.82 21.87
N GLN A 79 -6.42 6.56 22.71
CA GLN A 79 -5.32 7.42 22.29
C GLN A 79 -4.09 6.61 21.88
N TYR A 80 -3.12 7.25 21.23
CA TYR A 80 -1.82 6.65 20.89
C TYR A 80 -1.06 6.24 22.17
N GLN A 81 -0.51 5.02 22.20
CA GLN A 81 0.14 4.40 23.37
C GLN A 81 1.57 3.93 23.06
N GLY A 82 2.27 4.60 22.14
CA GLY A 82 3.63 4.23 21.77
C GLY A 82 3.68 2.85 21.12
N ASN A 83 4.60 2.00 21.57
CA ASN A 83 4.85 0.68 20.97
C ASN A 83 3.59 -0.19 20.87
N ALA A 84 2.65 -0.12 21.83
CA ALA A 84 1.42 -0.89 21.76
C ALA A 84 0.58 -0.52 20.52
N SER A 85 0.49 0.77 20.19
CA SER A 85 -0.22 1.19 18.97
C SER A 85 0.45 0.66 17.70
N TRP A 86 1.77 0.49 17.70
CA TRP A 86 2.57 -0.03 16.58
C TRP A 86 2.71 -1.54 16.52
N SER A 87 2.21 -2.28 17.51
CA SER A 87 2.45 -3.72 17.62
C SER A 87 1.22 -4.55 17.28
N GLY A 88 0.36 -4.11 16.37
CA GLY A 88 -0.78 -4.91 15.94
C GLY A 88 -1.81 -4.12 15.15
N SER A 89 -1.97 -2.83 15.44
CA SER A 89 -2.89 -1.96 14.71
C SER A 89 -2.59 -1.92 13.20
N VAL A 90 -3.60 -1.56 12.42
CA VAL A 90 -3.48 -1.34 10.97
C VAL A 90 -3.16 0.13 10.71
N TRP A 91 -2.10 0.37 9.94
CA TRP A 91 -1.61 1.70 9.61
C TRP A 91 -1.57 1.89 8.10
N THR A 92 -2.09 3.00 7.59
CA THR A 92 -1.95 3.36 6.17
C THR A 92 -0.49 3.45 5.75
N LEU A 93 0.37 4.03 6.58
CA LEU A 93 1.82 4.15 6.31
C LEU A 93 2.49 2.80 6.03
N ILE A 94 2.16 1.78 6.81
CA ILE A 94 2.74 0.44 6.63
C ILE A 94 2.19 -0.20 5.35
N ASN A 95 0.87 -0.11 5.14
CA ASN A 95 0.24 -0.73 3.99
C ASN A 95 0.65 -0.05 2.68
N GLU A 96 0.75 1.28 2.63
CA GLU A 96 1.26 2.02 1.45
C GLU A 96 2.68 1.57 1.10
N MET A 97 3.57 1.48 2.09
CA MET A 97 4.96 1.07 1.86
C MET A 97 5.04 -0.33 1.23
N VAL A 98 4.17 -1.25 1.67
CA VAL A 98 4.06 -2.60 1.12
C VAL A 98 3.43 -2.60 -0.27
N VAL A 99 2.37 -1.83 -0.49
CA VAL A 99 1.72 -1.69 -1.81
C VAL A 99 2.73 -1.23 -2.86
N ARG A 100 3.55 -0.21 -2.56
CA ARG A 100 4.59 0.23 -3.49
C ARG A 100 5.64 -0.84 -3.74
N GLY A 101 6.05 -1.58 -2.71
CA GLY A 101 6.95 -2.70 -2.89
C GLY A 101 6.38 -3.79 -3.81
N LEU A 102 5.06 -4.03 -3.75
CA LEU A 102 4.37 -4.93 -4.67
C LEU A 102 4.37 -4.38 -6.09
N CYS A 103 4.10 -3.08 -6.29
CA CYS A 103 4.22 -2.43 -7.60
C CYS A 103 5.63 -2.56 -8.17
N ASP A 104 6.66 -2.24 -7.40
CA ASP A 104 8.07 -2.21 -7.82
C ASP A 104 8.58 -3.60 -8.23
N CYS A 105 8.05 -4.67 -7.60
CA CYS A 105 8.42 -6.05 -7.93
C CYS A 105 7.51 -6.72 -8.96
N GLY A 106 6.56 -5.98 -9.55
CA GLY A 106 5.67 -6.45 -10.62
C GLY A 106 4.44 -7.23 -10.14
N GLU A 107 4.20 -7.29 -8.83
CA GLU A 107 3.04 -7.98 -8.21
C GLU A 107 1.79 -7.08 -8.22
N HIS A 108 1.44 -6.54 -9.39
CA HIS A 108 0.41 -5.51 -9.54
C HIS A 108 -0.99 -5.91 -9.05
N ALA A 109 -1.36 -7.19 -9.23
CA ALA A 109 -2.65 -7.69 -8.74
C ALA A 109 -2.73 -7.67 -7.20
N LEU A 110 -1.64 -8.04 -6.53
CA LEU A 110 -1.55 -7.97 -5.07
C LEU A 110 -1.47 -6.53 -4.58
N ALA A 111 -0.76 -5.66 -5.30
CA ALA A 111 -0.72 -4.24 -5.00
C ALA A 111 -2.14 -3.62 -5.05
N ALA A 112 -2.89 -3.91 -6.11
CA ALA A 112 -4.28 -3.47 -6.28
C ALA A 112 -5.18 -3.98 -5.14
N GLU A 113 -5.08 -5.25 -4.80
CA GLU A 113 -5.88 -5.86 -3.72
C GLU A 113 -5.60 -5.19 -2.36
N LEU A 114 -4.32 -5.04 -1.99
CA LEU A 114 -3.94 -4.45 -0.71
C LEU A 114 -4.25 -2.95 -0.65
N ALA A 115 -4.04 -2.22 -1.74
CA ALA A 115 -4.42 -0.81 -1.85
C ALA A 115 -5.93 -0.65 -1.64
N TRP A 116 -6.73 -1.48 -2.32
CA TRP A 116 -8.18 -1.41 -2.22
C TRP A 116 -8.70 -1.80 -0.83
N LYS A 117 -8.15 -2.85 -0.20
CA LYS A 117 -8.45 -3.19 1.20
C LYS A 117 -8.17 -2.00 2.12
N THR A 118 -7.04 -1.32 1.91
CA THR A 118 -6.62 -0.15 2.69
C THR A 118 -7.59 1.02 2.51
N LEU A 119 -7.92 1.37 1.27
CA LEU A 119 -8.90 2.41 0.96
C LEU A 119 -10.26 2.10 1.58
N ARG A 120 -10.75 0.85 1.49
CA ARG A 120 -12.02 0.46 2.12
C ARG A 120 -12.00 0.61 3.64
N ALA A 121 -10.92 0.18 4.30
CA ALA A 121 -10.81 0.23 5.76
C ALA A 121 -10.76 1.67 6.30
N PHE A 122 -10.15 2.61 5.56
CA PHE A 122 -10.00 4.00 5.96
C PHE A 122 -11.05 4.94 5.34
N ARG A 123 -11.99 4.44 4.53
CA ARG A 123 -13.05 5.25 3.90
C ARG A 123 -13.93 5.92 4.95
N GLY A 124 -13.91 7.25 4.98
CA GLY A 124 -14.63 8.04 6.00
C GLY A 124 -14.07 7.89 7.41
N ASN A 125 -12.92 7.21 7.56
CA ASN A 125 -12.30 6.84 8.82
C ASN A 125 -10.80 7.19 8.77
N CYS A 126 -10.48 8.47 8.51
CA CYS A 126 -9.10 8.98 8.52
C CYS A 126 -8.59 9.12 9.97
N ALA A 127 -8.57 8.02 10.72
CA ALA A 127 -7.95 7.93 12.03
C ALA A 127 -6.45 7.65 11.90
N GLU A 128 -5.70 7.83 12.99
CA GLU A 128 -4.26 7.58 13.04
C GLU A 128 -3.92 6.10 12.80
N PHE A 129 -4.69 5.19 13.39
CA PHE A 129 -4.61 3.75 13.16
C PHE A 129 -5.97 3.09 13.34
N LEU A 130 -6.14 1.88 12.81
CA LEU A 130 -7.34 1.07 13.02
C LEU A 130 -7.06 -0.08 13.98
N HIS A 131 -8.05 -0.39 14.80
CA HIS A 131 -8.07 -1.61 15.60
C HIS A 131 -8.06 -2.84 14.67
N PRO A 132 -7.21 -3.85 14.95
CA PRO A 132 -6.89 -4.89 13.97
C PRO A 132 -7.95 -5.98 13.78
N PHE A 133 -9.06 -5.93 14.54
CA PHE A 133 -10.12 -6.94 14.45
C PHE A 133 -11.44 -6.40 13.89
N ASP A 134 -11.76 -5.14 14.16
CA ASP A 134 -13.04 -4.54 13.78
C ASP A 134 -12.89 -3.30 12.89
N GLY A 135 -11.66 -2.84 12.64
CA GLY A 135 -11.40 -1.67 11.78
C GLY A 135 -11.81 -0.35 12.41
N SER A 136 -12.17 -0.32 13.70
CA SER A 136 -12.52 0.93 14.38
C SER A 136 -11.31 1.87 14.45
N GLY A 137 -11.51 3.13 14.09
CA GLY A 137 -10.43 4.11 14.11
C GLY A 137 -10.05 4.52 15.53
N HIS A 138 -8.76 4.72 15.80
CA HIS A 138 -8.20 5.16 17.08
C HIS A 138 -7.07 6.17 16.89
N GLY A 139 -6.53 6.69 18.00
CA GLY A 139 -5.58 7.79 18.02
C GLY A 139 -6.22 9.10 17.55
N VAL A 140 -5.42 9.94 16.90
CA VAL A 140 -5.87 11.22 16.34
C VAL A 140 -6.95 10.99 15.27
N LYS A 141 -8.03 11.79 15.33
CA LYS A 141 -9.10 11.79 14.32
C LYS A 141 -8.80 12.82 13.24
N ARG A 142 -9.20 12.54 11.99
CA ARG A 142 -8.90 13.39 10.81
C ARG A 142 -7.39 13.59 10.67
N TYR A 143 -6.65 12.48 10.75
CA TYR A 143 -5.21 12.47 10.74
C TYR A 143 -4.66 12.72 9.33
N GLY A 144 -3.81 13.75 9.21
CA GLY A 144 -3.34 14.24 7.91
C GLY A 144 -2.54 13.21 7.12
N TRP A 145 -1.72 12.39 7.78
CA TRP A 145 -0.92 11.35 7.10
C TRP A 145 -1.81 10.28 6.50
N THR A 146 -2.80 9.81 7.26
CA THR A 146 -3.81 8.86 6.76
C THR A 146 -4.54 9.41 5.54
N ALA A 147 -4.97 10.68 5.59
CA ALA A 147 -5.63 11.31 4.46
C ALA A 147 -4.72 11.42 3.23
N SER A 148 -3.45 11.79 3.43
CA SER A 148 -2.47 11.89 2.35
C SER A 148 -2.22 10.53 1.69
N GLN A 149 -1.96 9.49 2.48
CA GLN A 149 -1.68 8.14 1.97
C GLN A 149 -2.91 7.50 1.34
N TYR A 150 -4.11 7.82 1.82
CA TYR A 150 -5.35 7.43 1.16
C TYR A 150 -5.43 8.00 -0.26
N LEU A 151 -5.18 9.30 -0.41
CA LEU A 151 -5.19 9.96 -1.72
C LEU A 151 -4.07 9.40 -2.63
N GLU A 152 -2.89 9.19 -2.08
CA GLU A 152 -1.75 8.61 -2.79
C GLU A 152 -2.09 7.22 -3.34
N LEU A 153 -2.64 6.31 -2.52
CA LEU A 153 -3.08 4.99 -2.97
C LEU A 153 -4.16 5.08 -4.05
N LEU A 154 -5.11 5.99 -3.92
CA LEU A 154 -6.18 6.16 -4.91
C LEU A 154 -5.62 6.68 -6.25
N ILE A 155 -4.85 7.76 -6.22
CA ILE A 155 -4.37 8.49 -7.39
C ILE A 155 -3.24 7.71 -8.08
N GLU A 156 -2.23 7.31 -7.32
CA GLU A 156 -0.98 6.78 -7.88
C GLU A 156 -0.95 5.26 -8.00
N VAL A 157 -1.87 4.54 -7.33
CA VAL A 157 -1.96 3.07 -7.43
C VAL A 157 -3.22 2.65 -8.18
N ILE A 158 -4.41 3.00 -7.69
CA ILE A 158 -5.67 2.57 -8.35
C ILE A 158 -5.78 3.19 -9.75
N PHE A 159 -5.68 4.53 -9.86
CA PHE A 159 -5.63 5.19 -11.17
C PHE A 159 -4.25 5.15 -11.82
N GLY A 160 -3.19 4.84 -11.07
CA GLY A 160 -1.86 4.62 -11.61
C GLY A 160 -1.21 5.86 -12.22
N ILE A 161 -1.52 7.04 -11.68
CA ILE A 161 -1.09 8.33 -12.25
C ILE A 161 0.30 8.68 -11.72
N ASP A 162 1.25 8.85 -12.62
CA ASP A 162 2.58 9.38 -12.34
C ASP A 162 2.84 10.61 -13.22
N TYR A 163 3.04 11.77 -12.60
CA TYR A 163 3.28 13.02 -13.30
C TYR A 163 4.71 13.52 -13.08
N ASN A 164 5.47 13.57 -14.17
CA ASN A 164 6.79 14.18 -14.19
C ASN A 164 6.68 15.62 -14.72
N ALA A 165 6.76 16.58 -13.80
CA ALA A 165 6.68 18.01 -14.12
C ALA A 165 7.85 18.51 -14.98
N ALA A 166 9.06 17.98 -14.80
CA ALA A 166 10.24 18.38 -15.55
C ALA A 166 10.13 17.97 -17.03
N GLU A 167 9.64 16.76 -17.27
CA GLU A 167 9.41 16.20 -18.61
C GLU A 167 8.03 16.58 -19.19
N ARG A 168 7.19 17.26 -18.41
CA ARG A 168 5.79 17.55 -18.73
C ARG A 168 5.06 16.34 -19.28
N CYS A 169 5.20 15.22 -18.57
CA CYS A 169 4.70 13.93 -19.00
C CYS A 169 3.88 13.30 -17.89
N VAL A 170 2.66 12.86 -18.20
CA VAL A 170 1.86 11.99 -17.35
C VAL A 170 1.89 10.57 -17.90
N THR A 171 2.18 9.62 -17.04
CA THR A 171 2.10 8.18 -17.31
C THR A 171 0.95 7.62 -16.48
N ILE A 172 0.10 6.79 -17.10
CA ILE A 172 -1.10 6.24 -16.47
C ILE A 172 -1.07 4.72 -16.60
N THR A 173 -0.94 4.02 -15.47
CA THR A 173 -0.88 2.55 -15.40
C THR A 173 -1.81 2.04 -14.29
N PRO A 174 -3.13 1.95 -14.52
CA PRO A 174 -4.08 1.62 -13.46
C PRO A 174 -3.87 0.22 -12.88
N HIS A 175 -3.98 0.09 -11.57
CA HIS A 175 -3.97 -1.20 -10.87
C HIS A 175 -5.37 -1.48 -10.29
N ILE A 176 -6.24 -2.02 -11.14
CA ILE A 176 -7.65 -2.25 -10.80
C ILE A 176 -7.79 -3.56 -10.01
N PRO A 177 -8.33 -3.53 -8.78
CA PRO A 177 -8.59 -4.74 -8.01
C PRO A 177 -9.70 -5.56 -8.71
N ALA A 178 -9.65 -6.89 -8.58
CA ALA A 178 -10.61 -7.78 -9.25
C ALA A 178 -12.08 -7.45 -8.93
N GLU A 179 -12.38 -6.96 -7.73
CA GLU A 179 -13.73 -6.53 -7.30
C GLU A 179 -14.28 -5.36 -8.13
N LEU A 180 -13.40 -4.52 -8.71
CA LEU A 180 -13.79 -3.36 -9.51
C LEU A 180 -13.59 -3.59 -11.02
N ALA A 181 -13.25 -4.81 -11.45
CA ALA A 181 -12.90 -5.07 -12.85
C ALA A 181 -14.05 -4.83 -13.84
N ALA A 182 -15.29 -4.96 -13.38
CA ALA A 182 -16.50 -4.71 -14.18
C ALA A 182 -17.03 -3.27 -14.05
N GLU A 183 -16.43 -2.46 -13.18
CA GLU A 183 -16.87 -1.11 -12.90
C GLU A 183 -16.22 -0.10 -13.84
N THR A 184 -16.92 1.01 -14.08
CA THR A 184 -16.36 2.18 -14.74
C THR A 184 -15.88 3.16 -13.67
N LEU A 185 -14.57 3.37 -13.61
CA LEU A 185 -13.92 4.26 -12.65
C LEU A 185 -13.53 5.55 -13.34
N THR A 186 -13.94 6.68 -12.77
CA THR A 186 -13.56 8.00 -13.30
C THR A 186 -12.93 8.88 -12.24
N LEU A 187 -11.95 9.67 -12.65
CA LEU A 187 -11.37 10.76 -11.88
C LEU A 187 -11.44 12.01 -12.75
N HIS A 188 -12.09 13.06 -12.26
CA HIS A 188 -12.29 14.31 -13.01
C HIS A 188 -11.61 15.48 -12.29
N GLY A 189 -10.98 16.36 -13.07
CA GLY A 189 -10.42 17.61 -12.62
C GLY A 189 -9.22 17.46 -11.70
N LEU A 190 -8.47 16.35 -11.78
CA LEU A 190 -7.27 16.18 -10.97
C LEU A 190 -6.27 17.29 -11.33
N GLN A 191 -5.92 18.12 -10.35
CA GLN A 191 -4.97 19.20 -10.54
C GLN A 191 -3.55 18.63 -10.48
N LEU A 192 -2.79 18.80 -11.55
CA LEU A 192 -1.36 18.48 -11.62
C LEU A 192 -0.56 19.71 -11.19
N GLU A 193 0.23 20.32 -12.08
CA GLU A 193 0.88 21.60 -11.84
C GLU A 193 0.19 22.76 -12.57
N LYS A 194 0.33 23.99 -12.08
CA LYS A 194 0.07 25.25 -12.81
C LYS A 194 -1.31 25.33 -13.50
N GLY A 195 -2.35 24.71 -12.92
CA GLY A 195 -3.71 24.71 -13.47
C GLY A 195 -3.96 23.70 -14.59
N ILE A 196 -3.02 22.79 -14.84
CA ILE A 196 -3.21 21.64 -15.73
C ILE A 196 -4.11 20.64 -15.00
N SER A 197 -5.21 20.25 -15.66
CA SER A 197 -6.15 19.28 -15.14
C SER A 197 -6.10 17.99 -15.96
N LEU A 198 -6.33 16.88 -15.27
CA LEU A 198 -6.39 15.55 -15.85
C LEU A 198 -7.74 14.90 -15.51
N ASP A 199 -8.40 14.41 -16.56
CA ASP A 199 -9.55 13.53 -16.48
C ASP A 199 -9.16 12.13 -16.93
N ILE A 200 -9.61 11.10 -16.22
CA ILE A 200 -9.33 9.69 -16.53
C ILE A 200 -10.60 8.88 -16.40
N THR A 201 -10.78 7.95 -17.33
CA THR A 201 -11.76 6.87 -17.25
C THR A 201 -11.05 5.53 -17.43
N VAL A 202 -11.37 4.58 -16.56
CA VAL A 202 -10.97 3.18 -16.67
C VAL A 202 -12.25 2.35 -16.77
N GLU A 203 -12.42 1.63 -17.87
CA GLU A 203 -13.61 0.82 -18.15
C GLU A 203 -13.21 -0.46 -18.88
N GLY A 204 -13.55 -1.63 -18.33
CA GLY A 204 -13.26 -2.92 -18.96
C GLY A 204 -11.77 -3.13 -19.31
N GLY A 205 -10.86 -2.58 -18.51
CA GLY A 205 -9.41 -2.62 -18.74
C GLY A 205 -8.88 -1.65 -19.81
N ARG A 206 -9.76 -0.86 -20.43
CA ARG A 206 -9.39 0.25 -21.32
C ARG A 206 -9.20 1.50 -20.48
N VAL A 207 -8.20 2.30 -20.85
CA VAL A 207 -7.88 3.57 -20.21
C VAL A 207 -8.04 4.67 -21.25
N SER A 208 -8.77 5.72 -20.89
CA SER A 208 -8.82 6.97 -21.64
C SER A 208 -8.51 8.13 -20.71
N ALA A 209 -7.75 9.11 -21.18
CA ALA A 209 -7.39 10.28 -20.40
C ALA A 209 -7.42 11.55 -21.25
N ALA A 210 -7.77 12.67 -20.63
CA ALA A 210 -7.74 13.99 -21.23
C ALA A 210 -6.95 14.94 -20.32
N VAL A 211 -5.89 15.54 -20.87
CA VAL A 211 -5.11 16.58 -20.21
C VAL A 211 -5.51 17.93 -20.80
N SER A 212 -5.74 18.94 -19.96
CA SER A 212 -6.21 20.26 -20.42
C SER A 212 -5.17 21.05 -21.22
N ASP A 213 -3.89 20.73 -21.08
CA ASP A 213 -2.78 21.36 -21.78
C ASP A 213 -2.21 20.42 -22.86
N PRO A 214 -2.32 20.76 -24.15
CA PRO A 214 -1.83 19.92 -25.26
C PRO A 214 -0.30 19.78 -25.29
N GLY A 215 0.43 20.63 -24.55
CA GLY A 215 1.88 20.53 -24.39
C GLY A 215 2.33 19.54 -23.31
N VAL A 216 1.41 18.81 -22.69
CA VAL A 216 1.72 17.69 -21.77
C VAL A 216 1.60 16.37 -22.51
N LYS A 217 2.66 15.57 -22.48
CA LYS A 217 2.64 14.22 -23.04
C LYS A 217 1.81 13.31 -22.12
N CYS A 218 0.87 12.55 -22.69
CA CYS A 218 0.09 11.55 -21.97
C CYS A 218 0.43 10.14 -22.48
N ILE A 219 0.89 9.26 -21.60
CA ILE A 219 1.24 7.88 -21.91
C ILE A 219 0.30 6.95 -21.13
N LEU A 220 -0.41 6.08 -21.85
CA LEU A 220 -1.35 5.12 -21.27
C LEU A 220 -0.77 3.71 -21.38
N HIS A 221 -0.60 3.03 -20.25
CA HIS A 221 -0.22 1.63 -20.18
C HIS A 221 -1.44 0.77 -19.81
N GLY A 222 -1.88 -0.04 -20.77
CA GLY A 222 -3.08 -0.89 -20.71
C GLY A 222 -3.46 -1.35 -22.11
N ASN A 223 -4.62 -2.02 -22.27
CA ASN A 223 -5.20 -2.23 -23.60
C ASN A 223 -5.79 -0.89 -24.07
N SER A 224 -4.92 -0.01 -24.57
CA SER A 224 -5.25 1.36 -24.93
C SER A 224 -6.11 1.41 -26.19
N ALA A 225 -7.11 2.28 -26.19
CA ALA A 225 -7.66 2.83 -27.42
C ALA A 225 -7.26 4.30 -27.46
N VAL A 226 -6.43 4.64 -28.45
CA VAL A 226 -6.11 6.02 -28.81
C VAL A 226 -7.32 6.64 -29.50
#